data_AF-A0A8K1DCG1-F1
#
_entry.id   AF-A0A8K1DCG1-F1
#
_cell.length_a   1.000
_cell.length_b   1.000
_cell.length_c   1.000
_cell.angle_alpha   90.00
_cell.angle_beta   90.00
_cell.angle_gamma   90.00
#
_symmetry.space_group_name_H-M   'P 1'
#
loop_
_entity.id
_entity.type
_entity.pdbx_description
1 polymer ?
#
loop_
_entity_poly.entity_id
_entity_poly.type
_entity_poly.pdbx_seq_one_letter_code
_entity_poly.pdbx_strand_id
1 'polypeptide(L)'
;MLYPIEYRQNLKTIGDMVRKYSDMLYQYGDEENDIDKKIQWHFLSMLCESVGYNYQLTVSHLQDLNTLSNAIEKLPKSAEFDDLKEALRKTSERVKQTLEPIKEAYDRAKDFEKRMTENGIYT
;
A
#
# COMPACT_ATOMS: atom_id res chain seq x y z
N MET A 1 -14.11 -16.62 2.96
CA MET A 1 -12.64 -16.34 2.92
C MET A 1 -12.36 -15.15 1.98
N LEU A 2 -12.03 -13.97 2.52
CA LEU A 2 -12.20 -12.71 1.79
C LEU A 2 -11.06 -12.34 0.83
N TYR A 3 -9.80 -12.77 1.01
CA TYR A 3 -8.75 -12.59 -0.01
C TYR A 3 -7.65 -13.69 -0.01
N PRO A 4 -7.00 -13.96 -1.17
CA PRO A 4 -5.86 -14.86 -1.27
C PRO A 4 -4.62 -14.35 -0.50
N ILE A 5 -3.75 -15.26 -0.05
CA ILE A 5 -2.46 -14.93 0.61
C ILE A 5 -1.58 -14.09 -0.32
N GLU A 6 -1.50 -14.46 -1.60
CA GLU A 6 -0.68 -13.79 -2.61
C GLU A 6 -1.05 -12.31 -2.78
N TYR A 7 -2.35 -11.99 -2.81
CA TYR A 7 -2.82 -10.60 -2.87
C TYR A 7 -2.27 -9.78 -1.69
N ARG A 8 -2.23 -10.35 -0.49
CA ARG A 8 -1.72 -9.65 0.70
C ARG A 8 -0.21 -9.48 0.71
N GLN A 9 0.53 -10.47 0.23
CA GLN A 9 1.99 -10.38 0.09
C GLN A 9 2.37 -9.30 -0.93
N ASN A 10 1.67 -9.25 -2.06
CA ASN A 10 1.87 -8.23 -3.09
C ASN A 10 1.63 -6.81 -2.54
N LEU A 11 0.57 -6.61 -1.75
CA LEU A 11 0.35 -5.32 -1.10
C LEU A 11 1.49 -4.96 -0.14
N LYS A 12 1.97 -5.89 0.70
CA LYS A 12 3.10 -5.58 1.59
C LYS A 12 4.35 -5.11 0.81
N THR A 13 4.67 -5.77 -0.31
CA THR A 13 5.81 -5.40 -1.17
C THR A 13 5.69 -3.97 -1.72
N ILE A 14 4.48 -3.51 -2.05
CA ILE A 14 4.25 -2.14 -2.51
C ILE A 14 4.60 -1.13 -1.41
N GLY A 15 4.15 -1.39 -0.17
CA GLY A 15 4.49 -0.54 0.98
C GLY A 15 6.00 -0.46 1.24
N ASP A 16 6.69 -1.60 1.16
CA ASP A 16 8.15 -1.66 1.32
C ASP A 16 8.88 -0.88 0.21
N MET A 17 8.39 -0.93 -1.02
CA MET A 17 8.99 -0.18 -2.13
C MET A 17 8.79 1.34 -2.03
N VAL A 18 7.60 1.79 -1.63
CA VAL A 18 7.34 3.22 -1.42
C VAL A 18 8.32 3.81 -0.38
N ARG A 19 8.65 3.02 0.65
CA ARG A 19 9.67 3.40 1.64
C ARG A 19 11.08 3.44 1.06
N LYS A 20 11.47 2.49 0.21
CA LYS A 20 12.76 2.56 -0.49
C LYS A 20 12.90 3.82 -1.35
N TYR A 21 11.82 4.26 -2.00
CA TYR A 21 11.85 5.53 -2.74
C TYR A 21 12.03 6.73 -1.81
N SER A 22 11.46 6.70 -0.61
CA SER A 22 11.73 7.72 0.41
C SER A 22 13.23 7.80 0.72
N ASP A 23 13.88 6.67 1.03
CA ASP A 23 15.31 6.62 1.33
C ASP A 23 16.17 7.18 0.18
N MET A 24 15.82 6.83 -1.07
CA MET A 24 16.52 7.36 -2.26
C MET A 24 16.34 8.88 -2.41
N LEU A 25 15.13 9.40 -2.23
CA LEU A 25 14.85 10.83 -2.31
C LEU A 25 15.56 11.60 -1.20
N TYR A 26 15.66 11.01 -0.01
CA TYR A 26 16.44 11.58 1.09
C TYR A 26 17.91 11.73 0.71
N GLN A 27 18.52 10.67 0.16
CA GLN A 27 19.91 10.68 -0.29
C GLN A 27 20.15 11.74 -1.37
N TYR A 28 19.25 11.85 -2.36
CA TYR A 28 19.35 12.91 -3.36
C TYR A 28 19.27 14.31 -2.76
N GLY A 29 18.44 14.52 -1.73
CA GLY A 29 18.40 15.78 -0.99
C GLY A 29 19.71 16.07 -0.25
N ASP A 30 20.36 15.05 0.31
CA ASP A 30 21.63 15.21 1.02
C ASP A 30 22.79 15.58 0.09
N GLU A 31 22.81 15.02 -1.12
CA GLU A 31 23.84 15.26 -2.14
C GLU A 31 23.60 16.55 -2.96
N GLU A 32 22.41 17.13 -2.89
CA GLU A 32 22.04 18.33 -3.65
C GLU A 32 22.63 19.61 -3.04
N ASN A 33 23.22 20.44 -3.91
CA ASN A 33 23.88 21.68 -3.52
C ASN A 33 22.95 22.90 -3.60
N ASP A 34 21.91 22.81 -4.42
CA ASP A 34 20.86 23.82 -4.51
C ASP A 34 19.90 23.67 -3.33
N ILE A 35 19.80 24.71 -2.49
CA ILE A 35 18.97 24.68 -1.27
C ILE A 35 17.50 24.44 -1.58
N ASP A 36 16.97 25.02 -2.65
CA ASP A 36 15.55 24.89 -3.00
C ASP A 36 15.25 23.47 -3.44
N LYS A 37 16.13 22.87 -4.27
CA LYS A 37 16.00 21.47 -4.68
C LYS A 37 16.18 20.51 -3.51
N LYS A 38 17.13 20.78 -2.62
CA LYS A 38 17.34 20.00 -1.39
C LYS A 38 16.06 19.93 -0.56
N ILE A 39 15.41 21.08 -0.34
CA ILE A 39 14.12 21.15 0.36
C ILE A 39 13.06 20.33 -0.37
N GLN A 40 12.97 20.43 -1.70
CA GLN A 40 12.02 19.66 -2.50
C GLN A 40 12.23 18.15 -2.35
N TRP A 41 13.47 17.67 -2.42
CA TRP A 41 13.80 16.25 -2.27
C TRP A 41 13.45 15.71 -0.88
N HIS A 42 13.81 16.43 0.19
CA HIS A 42 13.44 16.02 1.54
C HIS A 42 11.93 16.07 1.77
N PHE A 43 11.21 17.05 1.21
CA PHE A 43 9.76 17.10 1.30
C PHE A 43 9.11 15.90 0.60
N LEU A 44 9.56 15.57 -0.61
CA LEU A 44 9.11 14.38 -1.34
C LEU A 44 9.43 13.10 -0.58
N SER A 45 10.62 13.00 0.02
CA SER A 45 11.00 11.88 0.88
C SER A 45 10.02 11.68 2.03
N MET A 46 9.68 12.73 2.78
CA MET A 46 8.72 12.65 3.89
C MET A 46 7.33 12.24 3.42
N LEU A 47 6.88 12.75 2.27
CA LEU A 47 5.59 12.35 1.69
C LEU A 47 5.59 10.87 1.32
N CYS A 48 6.64 10.38 0.66
CA CYS A 48 6.79 8.96 0.34
C CYS A 48 6.81 8.10 1.60
N GLU A 49 7.54 8.49 2.65
CA GLU A 49 7.58 7.76 3.92
C GLU A 49 6.18 7.66 4.55
N SER A 50 5.47 8.79 4.63
CA SER A 50 4.12 8.86 5.18
C SER A 50 3.14 7.98 4.40
N VAL A 51 3.17 8.04 3.06
CA VAL A 51 2.33 7.17 2.21
C VAL A 51 2.67 5.70 2.43
N GLY A 52 3.95 5.35 2.46
CA GLY A 52 4.41 3.96 2.69
C GLY A 52 3.95 3.42 4.03
N TYR A 53 4.09 4.21 5.11
CA TYR A 53 3.65 3.84 6.45
C TYR A 53 2.14 3.66 6.54
N ASN A 54 1.36 4.64 6.06
CA ASN A 54 -0.10 4.57 6.07
C ASN A 54 -0.62 3.39 5.24
N TYR A 55 0.05 3.08 4.12
CA TYR A 55 -0.29 1.94 3.30
C TYR A 55 -0.02 0.61 4.02
N GLN A 56 1.16 0.45 4.65
CA GLN A 56 1.48 -0.74 5.45
C GLN A 56 0.49 -0.94 6.60
N LEU A 57 0.12 0.13 7.31
CA LEU A 57 -0.89 0.08 8.36
C LEU A 57 -2.25 -0.39 7.82
N THR A 58 -2.66 0.15 6.68
CA THR A 58 -3.93 -0.22 6.02
C THR A 58 -3.93 -1.68 5.56
N VAL A 59 -2.79 -2.19 5.08
CA VAL A 59 -2.61 -3.62 4.77
C VAL A 59 -2.70 -4.49 6.01
N SER A 60 -2.14 -4.05 7.15
CA SER A 60 -2.29 -4.75 8.43
C SER A 60 -3.75 -4.82 8.87
N HIS A 61 -4.49 -3.70 8.80
CA HIS A 61 -5.92 -3.69 9.10
C HIS A 61 -6.70 -4.66 8.21
N LEU A 62 -6.34 -4.80 6.93
CA LEU A 62 -6.96 -5.79 6.05
C LEU A 62 -6.69 -7.24 6.51
N GLN A 63 -5.54 -7.52 7.11
CA GLN A 63 -5.24 -8.84 7.69
C GLN A 63 -6.09 -9.11 8.94
N ASP A 64 -6.25 -8.12 9.80
CA ASP A 64 -7.08 -8.21 10.99
C ASP A 64 -8.55 -8.42 10.62
N LEU A 65 -9.06 -7.69 9.64
CA LEU A 65 -10.42 -7.85 9.10
C LEU A 65 -10.64 -9.25 8.51
N ASN A 66 -9.65 -9.82 7.83
CA ASN A 66 -9.74 -11.21 7.34
C ASN A 66 -9.80 -12.22 8.48
N THR A 67 -9.00 -12.02 9.53
CA THR A 67 -9.00 -12.88 10.72
C THR A 67 -10.34 -12.82 11.43
N LEU A 68 -10.87 -11.61 11.63
CA LEU A 68 -12.21 -11.39 12.18
C LEU A 68 -13.30 -12.02 11.32
N SER A 69 -13.19 -11.93 9.99
CA SER A 69 -14.19 -12.52 9.09
C SER A 69 -14.24 -14.04 9.22
N ASN A 70 -13.08 -14.69 9.27
CA ASN A 70 -12.99 -16.13 9.48
C ASN A 70 -13.51 -16.56 10.86
N ALA A 71 -13.37 -15.72 11.88
CA ALA A 71 -13.91 -15.99 13.21
C ALA A 71 -15.44 -15.84 13.23
N ILE A 72 -15.97 -14.78 12.62
CA ILE A 72 -17.41 -14.50 12.56
C ILE A 72 -18.15 -15.51 11.68
N GLU A 73 -17.54 -16.05 10.62
CA GLU A 73 -18.12 -17.14 9.82
C GLU A 73 -18.42 -18.41 10.64
N LYS A 74 -17.74 -18.61 11.78
CA LYS A 74 -17.93 -19.75 12.68
C LYS A 74 -19.02 -19.52 13.75
N LEU A 75 -19.57 -18.31 13.83
CA LEU A 75 -20.60 -17.98 14.81
C LEU A 75 -21.97 -18.57 14.41
N PRO A 76 -22.85 -18.84 15.38
CA PRO A 76 -24.21 -19.29 15.11
C PRO A 76 -24.95 -18.34 14.17
N LYS A 77 -25.97 -18.83 13.45
CA LYS A 77 -26.85 -17.95 12.67
C LYS A 77 -27.80 -17.23 13.61
N SER A 78 -27.57 -15.94 13.83
CA SER A 78 -28.49 -15.02 14.50
C SER A 78 -28.49 -13.68 13.75
N ALA A 79 -29.59 -12.93 13.85
CA ALA A 79 -29.70 -11.61 13.21
C ALA A 79 -28.59 -10.64 13.67
N GLU A 80 -28.21 -10.68 14.95
CA GLU A 80 -27.13 -9.88 15.51
C GLU A 80 -25.77 -10.20 14.86
N PHE A 81 -25.48 -11.48 14.60
CA PHE A 81 -24.24 -11.87 13.94
C PHE A 81 -24.25 -11.59 12.43
N ASP A 82 -25.43 -11.54 11.80
CA ASP A 82 -25.55 -11.22 10.39
C ASP A 82 -25.30 -9.72 10.12
N ASP A 83 -25.74 -8.83 11.01
CA ASP A 83 -25.39 -7.39 10.95
C ASP A 83 -23.88 -7.17 11.11
N LEU A 84 -23.25 -7.91 12.02
CA LEU A 84 -21.80 -7.90 12.23
C LEU A 84 -21.01 -8.38 11.00
N LYS A 85 -21.48 -9.44 10.33
CA LYS A 85 -20.88 -9.91 9.06
C LYS A 85 -20.94 -8.83 7.99
N GLU A 86 -22.10 -8.17 7.85
CA GLU A 86 -22.30 -7.14 6.83
C GLU A 86 -21.46 -5.88 7.11
N ALA A 87 -21.37 -5.46 8.37
CA ALA A 87 -20.51 -4.35 8.79
C ALA A 87 -19.03 -4.64 8.51
N LEU A 88 -18.60 -5.87 8.79
CA LEU A 88 -17.22 -6.30 8.53
C LEU A 88 -16.93 -6.35 7.03
N ARG A 89 -17.86 -6.88 6.22
CA ARG A 89 -17.75 -6.90 4.75
C ARG A 89 -17.59 -5.49 4.18
N LYS A 90 -18.46 -4.55 4.57
CA LYS A 90 -18.39 -3.15 4.15
C LYS A 90 -17.07 -2.48 4.53
N THR A 91 -16.57 -2.76 5.74
CA THR A 91 -15.29 -2.21 6.21
C THR A 91 -14.13 -2.76 5.37
N SER A 92 -14.13 -4.06 5.10
CA SER A 92 -13.14 -4.70 4.22
C SER A 92 -13.14 -4.12 2.81
N GLU A 93 -14.31 -3.86 2.24
CA GLU A 93 -14.45 -3.24 0.92
C GLU A 93 -13.92 -1.81 0.88
N ARG A 94 -14.19 -1.01 1.92
CA ARG A 94 -13.63 0.35 2.03
C ARG A 94 -12.11 0.33 2.12
N VAL A 95 -11.55 -0.54 2.96
CA VAL A 95 -10.09 -0.69 3.07
C VAL A 95 -9.48 -1.05 1.71
N LYS A 96 -10.12 -1.93 0.94
CA LYS A 96 -9.69 -2.24 -0.44
C LYS A 96 -9.74 -1.01 -1.34
N GLN A 97 -10.85 -0.27 -1.34
CA GLN A 97 -11.00 0.95 -2.14
C GLN A 97 -9.94 2.01 -1.81
N THR A 98 -9.46 2.06 -0.56
CA THR A 98 -8.35 2.93 -0.16
C THR A 98 -7.00 2.45 -0.70
N LEU A 99 -6.78 1.13 -0.76
CA LEU A 99 -5.51 0.54 -1.20
C LEU A 99 -5.36 0.48 -2.73
N GLU A 100 -6.48 0.35 -3.47
CA GLU A 100 -6.47 0.11 -4.93
C GLU A 100 -5.76 1.22 -5.72
N PRO A 101 -6.01 2.53 -5.50
CA PRO A 101 -5.35 3.57 -6.30
C PRO A 101 -3.83 3.58 -6.14
N ILE A 102 -3.33 3.26 -4.94
CA ILE A 102 -1.90 3.19 -4.65
C ILE A 102 -1.29 1.95 -5.34
N LYS A 103 -1.99 0.81 -5.31
CA LYS A 103 -1.59 -0.38 -6.04
C LYS A 103 -1.54 -0.11 -7.55
N GLU A 104 -2.56 0.51 -8.12
CA GLU A 104 -2.59 0.83 -9.55
C GLU A 104 -1.48 1.83 -9.95
N ALA A 105 -1.22 2.84 -9.11
CA ALA A 105 -0.12 3.78 -9.33
C ALA A 105 1.23 3.07 -9.35
N TYR A 106 1.43 2.13 -8.42
CA TYR A 106 2.60 1.27 -8.38
C TYR A 106 2.73 0.39 -9.63
N ASP A 107 1.66 -0.30 -10.03
CA ASP A 107 1.68 -1.17 -11.21
C ASP A 107 2.03 -0.37 -12.47
N ARG A 108 1.48 0.85 -12.62
CA ARG A 108 1.84 1.78 -13.71
C ARG A 108 3.31 2.21 -13.66
N ALA A 109 3.86 2.47 -12.48
CA ALA A 109 5.26 2.85 -12.33
C ALA A 109 6.20 1.71 -12.74
N LYS A 110 5.89 0.48 -12.33
CA LYS A 110 6.64 -0.72 -12.71
C LYS A 110 6.59 -0.99 -14.21
N ASP A 111 5.42 -0.84 -14.83
CA ASP A 111 5.26 -0.98 -16.28
C ASP A 111 6.02 0.10 -17.05
N PHE A 112 6.07 1.33 -16.52
CA PHE A 112 6.89 2.39 -17.08
C PHE A 112 8.39 2.04 -17.01
N GLU A 113 8.88 1.65 -15.84
CA GLU A 113 10.28 1.25 -15.63
C GLU A 113 10.69 0.13 -16.59
N LYS A 114 9.89 -0.94 -16.67
CA LYS A 114 10.10 -2.06 -17.60
C LYS A 114 10.24 -1.59 -19.05
N ARG A 115 9.32 -0.73 -19.51
CA ARG A 115 9.38 -0.18 -20.88
C ARG A 115 10.62 0.67 -21.11
N MET A 116 11.07 1.43 -20.11
CA MET A 116 12.25 2.27 -20.25
C MET A 116 13.54 1.43 -20.28
N THR A 117 13.60 0.32 -19.54
CA THR A 117 14.70 -0.67 -19.62
C THR A 117 14.71 -1.39 -20.98
N GLU A 118 13.55 -1.87 -21.46
CA GLU A 118 13.42 -2.56 -22.75
C GLU A 118 13.80 -1.67 -23.94
N ASN A 119 13.59 -0.34 -23.82
CA ASN A 119 13.97 0.64 -24.82
C ASN A 119 15.41 1.19 -24.63
N GLY A 120 16.19 0.65 -23.68
CA GLY A 120 17.58 1.04 -23.46
C GLY A 120 17.79 2.44 -22.88
N ILE A 121 16.78 3.01 -22.22
CA ILE A 121 16.83 4.36 -21.64
C ILE A 121 17.38 4.32 -20.20
N TYR A 122 17.12 3.23 -19.48
CA TYR A 122 17.80 2.91 -18.22
C TYR A 122 18.63 1.65 -18.42
N THR A 123 19.93 1.74 -18.11
CA THR A 123 20.88 0.61 -18.03
C THR A 123 20.95 0.04 -16.64
#